data_AF-A0A7L9C2R2-F1
#
_entry.id   AF-A0A7L9C2R2-F1
#
_cell.length_a   1.000
_cell.length_b   1.000
_cell.length_c   1.000
_cell.angle_alpha   90.00
_cell.angle_beta   90.00
_cell.angle_gamma   90.00
#
_symmetry.space_group_name_H-M   'P 1'
#
loop_
_entity.id
_entity.type
_entity.pdbx_description
1 polymer ?
#
loop_
_entity_poly.entity_id
_entity_poly.type
_entity_poly.pdbx_seq_one_letter_code
_entity_poly.pdbx_strand_id
1 'polypeptide(L)'
;MSKPQLPDQVHGAIRIKHYSMRTEEAYVHWIKRFVFFHEKRLSLHRGEHEVRKFLSHLAVEGKVFAFTQNQTLIALLFLNQEVLKKTRLV
;
A
#
# COMPACT_ATOMS: atom_id res chain seq x y z
N MET A 1 -8.97 8.14 23.56
CA MET A 1 -9.28 7.40 22.32
C MET A 1 -7.97 7.05 21.64
N SER A 2 -7.69 5.77 21.42
CA SER A 2 -6.45 5.29 20.80
C SER A 2 -6.40 5.66 19.31
N LYS A 3 -5.24 6.06 18.81
CA LYS A 3 -5.04 6.39 17.39
C LYS A 3 -5.36 5.14 16.54
N PRO A 4 -6.22 5.23 15.51
CA PRO A 4 -6.62 4.07 14.72
C PRO A 4 -5.39 3.41 14.10
N GLN A 5 -5.34 2.08 14.11
CA GLN A 5 -4.22 1.36 13.52
C GLN A 5 -4.22 1.56 12.00
N LEU A 6 -3.06 1.44 11.35
CA LEU A 6 -2.93 1.61 9.89
C LEU A 6 -4.00 0.80 9.09
N PRO A 7 -4.33 -0.46 9.45
CA PRO A 7 -5.40 -1.20 8.78
C PRO A 7 -6.75 -0.50 8.88
N ASP A 8 -7.13 -0.01 10.06
CA ASP A 8 -8.42 0.66 10.29
C ASP A 8 -8.54 1.95 9.46
N GLN A 9 -7.44 2.69 9.34
CA GLN A 9 -7.37 3.90 8.52
C GLN A 9 -7.54 3.58 7.02
N VAL A 10 -6.93 2.49 6.54
CA VAL A 10 -7.08 2.02 5.16
C VAL A 10 -8.53 1.60 4.90
N HIS A 11 -9.13 0.79 5.78
CA HIS A 11 -10.53 0.37 5.66
C HIS A 11 -11.48 1.58 5.62
N GLY A 12 -11.29 2.54 6.53
CA GLY A 12 -12.09 3.77 6.56
C GLY A 12 -11.97 4.57 5.26
N ALA A 13 -10.75 4.80 4.76
CA ALA A 13 -10.53 5.55 3.52
C ALA A 13 -11.12 4.87 2.28
N ILE A 14 -11.02 3.54 2.19
CA ILE A 14 -11.58 2.76 1.07
C ILE A 14 -13.11 2.84 1.07
N ARG A 15 -13.74 2.71 2.24
CA ARG A 15 -15.21 2.79 2.39
C ARG A 15 -15.76 4.17 2.08
N ILE A 16 -15.06 5.24 2.49
CA ILE A 16 -15.43 6.63 2.16
C ILE A 16 -15.43 6.86 0.65
N LYS A 17 -14.51 6.22 -0.08
CA LYS A 17 -14.44 6.31 -1.55
C LYS A 17 -15.35 5.33 -2.29
N HIS A 18 -16.18 4.56 -1.58
CA HIS A 18 -17.12 3.60 -2.16
C HIS A 18 -16.48 2.58 -3.10
N TYR A 19 -15.22 2.17 -2.83
CA TYR A 19 -14.61 1.09 -3.59
C TYR A 19 -15.28 -0.25 -3.30
N SER A 20 -15.21 -1.16 -4.27
CA SER A 20 -15.75 -2.51 -4.12
C SER A 20 -15.04 -3.28 -3.00
N MET A 21 -15.74 -4.22 -2.36
CA MET A 21 -15.14 -5.12 -1.36
C MET A 21 -13.93 -5.87 -1.91
N ARG A 22 -13.97 -6.27 -3.19
CA ARG A 22 -12.85 -6.93 -3.87
C ARG A 22 -11.61 -6.02 -3.95
N THR A 23 -11.82 -4.72 -4.17
CA THR A 23 -10.75 -3.72 -4.15
C THR A 23 -10.22 -3.52 -2.74
N GLU A 24 -11.10 -3.48 -1.73
CA GLU A 24 -10.73 -3.37 -0.32
C GLU A 24 -9.80 -4.52 0.11
N GLU A 25 -10.21 -5.76 -0.16
CA GLU A 25 -9.43 -6.97 0.15
C GLU A 25 -8.06 -6.96 -0.53
N ALA A 26 -8.02 -6.63 -1.83
CA ALA A 26 -6.78 -6.56 -2.58
C ALA A 26 -5.84 -5.50 -2.03
N TYR A 27 -6.35 -4.30 -1.73
CA TYR A 27 -5.51 -3.21 -1.24
C TYR A 27 -4.96 -3.52 0.14
N VAL A 28 -5.83 -4.00 1.05
CA VAL A 28 -5.43 -4.40 2.40
C VAL A 28 -4.40 -5.52 2.36
N HIS A 29 -4.55 -6.50 1.46
CA HIS A 29 -3.58 -7.57 1.25
C HIS A 29 -2.20 -7.02 0.87
N TRP A 30 -2.13 -6.18 -0.16
CA TRP A 30 -0.86 -5.62 -0.66
C TRP A 30 -0.20 -4.67 0.33
N ILE A 31 -0.98 -3.84 1.02
CA ILE A 31 -0.49 -2.92 2.05
C ILE A 31 0.10 -3.70 3.22
N LYS A 32 -0.57 -4.77 3.68
CA LYS A 32 -0.04 -5.64 4.75
C LYS A 32 1.29 -6.28 4.35
N ARG A 33 1.38 -6.83 3.14
CA ARG A 33 2.64 -7.40 2.63
C ARG A 33 3.76 -6.37 2.54
N PHE A 34 3.45 -5.17 2.07
CA PHE A 34 4.42 -4.06 1.99
C PHE A 34 4.94 -3.66 3.38
N VAL A 35 4.06 -3.50 4.37
CA VAL A 35 4.44 -3.14 5.74
C VAL A 35 5.29 -4.25 6.39
N PHE A 36 4.97 -5.51 6.11
CA PHE A 36 5.73 -6.66 6.62
C PHE A 36 7.12 -6.76 5.98
N PHE A 37 7.21 -6.59 4.66
CA PHE A 37 8.47 -6.62 3.90
C PHE A 37 9.49 -5.59 4.40
N HIS A 38 9.01 -4.45 4.92
CA HIS A 38 9.87 -3.40 5.45
C HIS A 38 10.05 -3.44 6.98
N GLU A 39 9.67 -4.55 7.65
CA GLU A 39 9.88 -4.78 9.09
C GLU A 39 9.46 -3.59 9.99
N LYS A 40 8.37 -2.91 9.65
CA LYS A 40 7.91 -1.65 10.30
C LYS A 40 8.87 -0.44 10.19
N ARG A 41 10.03 -0.57 9.53
CA ARG A 41 10.85 0.59 9.09
C ARG A 41 10.22 1.21 7.85
N LEU A 42 8.99 1.69 7.98
CA LEU A 42 8.45 2.68 7.05
C LEU A 42 9.20 3.99 7.33
N SER A 43 10.41 4.10 6.80
CA SER A 43 11.16 5.35 6.77
C SER A 43 10.39 6.28 5.85
N LEU A 44 9.45 7.05 6.42
CA LEU A 44 8.49 7.87 5.69
C LEU A 44 9.14 8.87 4.72
N HIS A 45 10.46 9.06 4.81
CA HIS A 45 11.24 9.95 3.98
C HIS A 45 11.51 9.45 2.55
N ARG A 46 11.50 8.15 2.26
CA ARG A 46 11.86 7.58 0.94
C ARG A 46 10.76 6.70 0.32
N GLY A 47 9.52 7.20 0.34
CA GLY A 47 8.34 6.43 -0.10
C GLY A 47 8.49 5.77 -1.48
N GLU A 48 9.08 6.44 -2.46
CA GLU A 48 9.28 5.89 -3.80
C GLU A 48 10.30 4.74 -3.83
N HIS A 49 11.42 4.88 -3.10
CA HIS A 49 12.46 3.86 -3.08
C HIS A 49 11.95 2.54 -2.48
N GLU A 50 11.18 2.64 -1.38
CA GLU A 50 10.61 1.46 -0.73
C GLU A 50 9.54 0.79 -1.58
N VAL A 51 8.73 1.56 -2.31
CA VAL A 51 7.75 1.02 -3.28
C VAL A 51 8.47 0.31 -4.42
N ARG A 52 9.49 0.93 -5.00
CA ARG A 52 10.28 0.34 -6.09
C ARG A 52 10.96 -0.96 -5.64
N LYS A 53 11.58 -0.95 -4.46
CA LYS A 53 12.23 -2.14 -3.89
C LYS A 53 11.24 -3.28 -3.68
N PHE A 54 10.05 -2.99 -3.16
CA PHE A 54 9.01 -4.01 -2.97
C PHE A 54 8.48 -4.57 -4.30
N LEU A 55 8.22 -3.72 -5.29
CA LEU A 55 7.77 -4.16 -6.62
C LEU A 55 8.84 -5.00 -7.34
N SER A 56 10.12 -4.61 -7.23
CA SER A 56 11.23 -5.40 -7.75
C SER A 56 11.34 -6.76 -7.08
N HIS A 57 11.21 -6.82 -5.75
CA HIS A 57 11.18 -8.10 -5.02
C HIS A 57 10.00 -8.99 -5.46
N LEU A 58 8.81 -8.41 -5.64
CA LEU A 58 7.65 -9.12 -6.18
C LEU A 58 7.89 -9.66 -7.59
N ALA A 59 8.55 -8.88 -8.45
CA ALA A 59 8.88 -9.29 -9.81
C ALA A 59 9.89 -10.45 -9.86
N VAL A 60 10.95 -10.37 -9.04
CA VAL A 60 12.09 -11.30 -9.10
C VAL A 60 11.83 -12.57 -8.28
N GLU A 61 11.42 -12.41 -7.02
CA GLU A 61 11.24 -13.53 -6.09
C GLU A 61 9.81 -14.03 -6.08
N GLY A 62 8.83 -13.11 -6.13
CA GLY A 62 7.42 -13.44 -6.13
C GLY A 62 6.86 -13.96 -7.46
N LYS A 63 7.61 -13.78 -8.57
CA LYS A 63 7.23 -14.11 -9.95
C LYS A 63 5.80 -13.69 -10.32
N VAL A 64 5.33 -12.57 -9.75
CA VAL A 64 3.97 -12.11 -9.99
C VAL A 64 3.84 -11.44 -11.35
N PHE A 65 2.70 -11.68 -12.01
CA PHE A 65 2.36 -11.08 -13.30
C PHE A 65 2.30 -9.55 -13.24
N ALA A 66 2.49 -8.90 -14.39
CA ALA A 66 2.43 -7.45 -14.52
C ALA A 66 1.13 -6.83 -13.98
N PHE A 67 -0.01 -7.52 -14.17
CA PHE A 67 -1.30 -7.08 -13.62
C PHE A 67 -1.28 -6.99 -12.09
N THR A 68 -0.69 -7.98 -11.42
CA THR A 68 -0.55 -8.02 -9.96
C THR A 68 0.37 -6.91 -9.46
N GLN A 69 1.46 -6.62 -10.17
CA GLN A 69 2.34 -5.49 -9.84
C GLN A 69 1.62 -4.15 -9.99
N ASN A 70 0.82 -3.98 -11.03
CA ASN A 70 0.02 -2.76 -11.22
C ASN A 70 -1.01 -2.59 -10.11
N GLN A 71 -1.73 -3.66 -9.74
CA GLN A 71 -2.68 -3.62 -8.63
C GLN A 71 -2.00 -3.29 -7.29
N THR A 72 -0.80 -3.82 -7.08
CA THR A 72 0.03 -3.52 -5.90
C THR A 72 0.43 -2.04 -5.89
N LEU A 73 0.91 -1.51 -7.02
CA LEU A 73 1.30 -0.10 -7.16
C LEU A 73 0.13 0.83 -6.84
N ILE A 74 -1.06 0.57 -7.39
CA ILE A 74 -2.26 1.39 -7.14
C ILE A 74 -2.63 1.36 -5.65
N ALA A 75 -2.56 0.20 -4.99
CA ALA A 75 -2.81 0.09 -3.55
C ALA A 75 -1.81 0.92 -2.71
N LEU A 76 -0.53 0.94 -3.10
CA LEU A 76 0.51 1.71 -2.41
C LEU A 76 0.41 3.21 -2.68
N LEU A 77 -0.02 3.62 -3.88
CA LEU A 77 -0.34 5.01 -4.18
C LEU A 77 -1.52 5.48 -3.35
N PHE A 78 -2.59 4.67 -3.26
CA PHE A 78 -3.74 4.93 -2.39
C PHE A 78 -3.30 5.12 -0.93
N LEU A 79 -2.47 4.21 -0.39
CA LEU A 79 -1.94 4.34 0.97
C LEU A 79 -1.20 5.67 1.19
N ASN A 80 -0.32 6.06 0.26
CA ASN A 80 0.47 7.28 0.39
C ASN A 80 -0.40 8.55 0.32
N GLN A 81 -1.35 8.59 -0.60
CA GLN A 81 -2.16 9.78 -0.88
C GLN A 81 -3.31 9.96 0.12
N GLU A 82 -4.02 8.89 0.45
CA GLU A 82 -5.31 8.96 1.17
C GLU A 82 -5.16 8.72 2.66
N VAL A 83 -4.21 7.88 3.06
CA VAL A 83 -4.02 7.48 4.46
C VAL A 83 -2.88 8.24 5.09
N LEU A 84 -1.70 8.24 4.44
CA LEU A 84 -0.52 8.93 4.95
C LEU A 84 -0.50 10.43 4.62
N LYS A 85 -1.39 10.89 3.72
CA LYS A 85 -1.49 12.29 3.25
C LYS A 85 -0.15 12.91 2.89
N LYS A 86 0.78 12.12 2.33
CA LYS A 86 2.05 12.68 1.85
C LYS A 86 1.78 13.41 0.56
N THR A 87 2.16 14.69 0.53
CA THR A 87 2.12 15.52 -0.67
C THR A 87 2.75 14.76 -1.83
N ARG A 88 1.96 14.66 -2.89
CA ARG A 88 2.20 14.00 -4.18
C ARG A 88 3.69 13.78 -4.48
N LEU A 89 4.10 12.52 -4.61
CA LEU A 89 5.31 12.15 -5.35
C LEU A 89 5.03 12.54 -6.81
N VAL A 90 5.51 13.71 -7.20
CA VAL A 90 5.61 14.18 -8.59
C VAL A 90 7.04 13.95 -9.05
#